data_AF-A0A1G3Q717-F1
#
_entry.id   AF-A0A1G3Q717-F1
#
_cell.length_a   1.000
_cell.length_b   1.000
_cell.length_c   1.000
_cell.angle_alpha   90.00
_cell.angle_beta   90.00
_cell.angle_gamma   90.00
#
_symmetry.space_group_name_H-M   'P 1'
#
loop_
_entity.id
_entity.type
_entity.pdbx_description
1 polymer ?
#
loop_
_entity_poly.entity_id
_entity_poly.type
_entity_poly.pdbx_seq_one_letter_code
_entity_poly.pdbx_strand_id
1 'polypeptide(L)'
;MSETKLTDIYGWKNFSENSGFDIQGIVGRLVSQKGNVYFCITDQGEKPARLSGRFSFKAQNQEAMPAAGDWVTLQEKSPGSFKIHSLLPRKNALSRRSPEEEQSTVLAANIDLVFIVLSAESYREGLAERYLALVASCNLASCLIINKADLAGHDLPHNEIKLSAQTGFNMQALTSLLQPFLTYVFIGPSGAGKSTIVNFLLHEQKQETGEVRENDRRGRHVTSCRSMFVCPNGSLLLDTPGIRETGIAAECPEDVFKKISILSGRCRFRDCTHENEPGCAVKEALEQKELSWREYNNYRKISDEAGWQNNVQKQILSRSEKTKWRQIKDPFRKTRSKGRPDDTGE
;
A
#
# COMPACT_ATOMS: atom_id res chain seq x y z
N MET A 1 7.77 -33.45 -2.99
CA MET A 1 6.89 -32.41 -2.42
C MET A 1 7.77 -31.22 -2.10
N SER A 2 7.76 -30.16 -2.91
CA SER A 2 8.59 -28.99 -2.63
C SER A 2 8.01 -28.25 -1.42
N GLU A 3 8.77 -28.20 -0.33
CA GLU A 3 8.47 -27.42 0.86
C GLU A 3 8.22 -25.96 0.43
N THR A 4 7.01 -25.44 0.67
CA THR A 4 6.69 -24.06 0.27
C THR A 4 7.48 -23.14 1.17
N LYS A 5 8.38 -22.38 0.56
CA LYS A 5 9.25 -21.43 1.26
C LYS A 5 8.43 -20.31 1.88
N LEU A 6 8.77 -19.90 3.10
CA LEU A 6 8.06 -18.80 3.76
C LEU A 6 8.14 -17.52 2.92
N THR A 7 9.26 -17.28 2.24
CA THR A 7 9.39 -16.13 1.32
C THR A 7 8.43 -16.20 0.13
N ASP A 8 8.02 -17.38 -0.33
CA ASP A 8 7.03 -17.53 -1.40
C ASP A 8 5.65 -17.00 -0.96
N ILE A 9 5.26 -17.22 0.31
CA ILE A 9 4.03 -16.65 0.89
C ILE A 9 4.10 -15.13 0.90
N TYR A 10 5.30 -14.58 1.09
CA TYR A 10 5.56 -13.15 1.02
C TYR A 10 5.83 -12.66 -0.41
N GLY A 11 5.50 -13.44 -1.45
CA GLY A 11 5.54 -12.99 -2.85
C GLY A 11 6.91 -13.06 -3.53
N TRP A 12 7.85 -13.84 -2.99
CA TRP A 12 9.20 -13.94 -3.55
C TRP A 12 9.25 -14.44 -5.00
N LYS A 13 8.47 -15.47 -5.35
CA LYS A 13 8.39 -15.98 -6.73
C LYS A 13 7.95 -14.88 -7.71
N ASN A 14 6.87 -14.19 -7.40
CA ASN A 14 6.37 -13.07 -8.22
C ASN A 14 7.41 -11.95 -8.42
N PHE A 15 8.25 -11.72 -7.41
CA PHE A 15 9.30 -10.71 -7.46
C PHE A 15 10.55 -11.18 -8.24
N SER A 16 11.05 -12.37 -7.93
CA SER A 16 12.31 -12.91 -8.47
C SER A 16 12.23 -13.34 -9.93
N GLU A 17 11.07 -13.81 -10.39
CA GLU A 17 10.85 -14.25 -11.78
C GLU A 17 11.06 -13.12 -12.81
N ASN A 18 10.94 -11.86 -12.40
CA ASN A 18 11.09 -10.70 -13.29
C ASN A 18 12.48 -10.05 -13.25
N SER A 19 13.40 -10.62 -12.49
CA SER A 19 14.49 -9.83 -11.93
C SER A 19 15.90 -10.28 -12.32
N GLY A 20 16.10 -11.55 -12.70
CA GLY A 20 17.40 -12.07 -13.14
C GLY A 20 18.56 -11.84 -12.17
N PHE A 21 18.28 -11.64 -10.87
CA PHE A 21 19.29 -11.25 -9.88
C PHE A 21 20.23 -12.42 -9.59
N ASP A 22 21.54 -12.16 -9.57
CA ASP A 22 22.51 -13.04 -8.93
C ASP A 22 22.46 -12.81 -7.41
N ILE A 23 21.81 -13.73 -6.70
CA ILE A 23 21.50 -13.56 -5.29
C ILE A 23 22.54 -14.31 -4.47
N GLN A 24 23.46 -13.55 -3.89
CA GLN A 24 24.39 -14.05 -2.90
C GLN A 24 23.88 -13.74 -1.49
N GLY A 25 23.62 -14.78 -0.69
CA GLY A 25 23.20 -14.67 0.70
C GLY A 25 21.74 -15.07 0.98
N ILE A 26 21.26 -14.75 2.19
CA ILE A 26 19.90 -15.07 2.63
C ILE A 26 18.97 -13.96 2.14
N VAL A 27 17.92 -14.30 1.41
CA VAL A 27 16.91 -13.32 1.02
C VAL A 27 15.92 -13.10 2.16
N GLY A 28 15.57 -11.84 2.39
CA GLY A 28 14.49 -11.49 3.30
C GLY A 28 13.60 -10.39 2.74
N ARG A 29 12.31 -10.42 3.09
CA ARG A 29 11.38 -9.31 2.86
C ARG A 29 11.26 -8.46 4.11
N LEU A 30 11.44 -7.15 3.98
CA LEU A 30 11.28 -6.20 5.08
C LEU A 30 9.79 -6.11 5.47
N VAL A 31 9.45 -6.51 6.69
CA VAL A 31 8.06 -6.48 7.18
C VAL A 31 7.81 -5.34 8.13
N SER A 32 8.80 -4.97 8.96
CA SER A 32 8.66 -3.87 9.89
C SER A 32 10.01 -3.26 10.29
N GLN A 33 9.94 -2.08 10.91
CA GLN A 33 11.11 -1.39 11.45
C GLN A 33 10.78 -0.83 12.85
N LYS A 34 11.72 -0.99 13.78
CA LYS A 34 11.70 -0.38 15.11
C LYS A 34 13.06 0.25 15.42
N GLY A 35 13.12 1.58 15.38
CA GLY A 35 14.38 2.31 15.47
C GLY A 35 15.35 1.89 14.36
N ASN A 36 16.55 1.45 14.74
CA ASN A 36 17.60 1.01 13.80
C ASN A 36 17.57 -0.50 13.52
N VAL A 37 16.53 -1.20 13.97
CA VAL A 37 16.34 -2.64 13.73
C VAL A 37 15.23 -2.84 12.70
N TYR A 38 15.56 -3.63 11.68
CA TYR A 38 14.68 -4.01 10.59
C TYR A 38 14.30 -5.48 10.74
N PHE A 39 13.02 -5.80 10.70
CA PHE A 39 12.54 -7.17 10.79
C PHE A 39 12.31 -7.69 9.37
N CYS A 40 13.00 -8.78 9.04
CA CYS A 40 12.99 -9.38 7.72
C CYS A 40 12.43 -10.79 7.79
N ILE A 41 11.44 -11.12 6.96
CA ILE A 41 10.97 -12.50 6.81
C ILE A 41 11.86 -13.24 5.83
N THR A 42 12.43 -14.36 6.29
CA THR A 42 13.26 -15.29 5.51
C THR A 42 12.60 -16.67 5.48
N ASP A 43 13.16 -17.61 4.73
CA ASP A 43 12.71 -19.02 4.76
C ASP A 43 12.84 -19.67 6.15
N GLN A 44 13.69 -19.10 7.01
CA GLN A 44 13.92 -19.56 8.39
C GLN A 44 13.10 -18.78 9.43
N GLY A 45 12.07 -18.04 9.00
CA GLY A 45 11.27 -17.18 9.86
C GLY A 45 11.74 -15.73 9.91
N GLU A 46 11.16 -14.96 10.81
CA GLU A 46 11.50 -13.55 11.03
C GLU A 46 12.89 -13.41 11.67
N LYS A 47 13.73 -12.55 11.07
CA LYS A 47 15.07 -12.25 11.54
C LYS A 47 15.22 -10.73 11.77
N PRO A 48 15.64 -10.30 12.97
CA PRO A 48 16.04 -8.92 13.19
C PRO A 48 17.39 -8.67 12.52
N ALA A 49 17.47 -7.59 11.74
CA ALA A 49 18.64 -7.19 11.00
C ALA A 49 18.95 -5.71 11.21
N ARG A 50 20.22 -5.35 11.09
CA ARG A 50 20.69 -3.95 11.08
C ARG A 50 21.35 -3.63 9.75
N LEU A 51 21.39 -2.35 9.38
CA LEU A 51 22.14 -1.94 8.20
C LEU A 51 23.63 -2.29 8.38
N SER A 52 24.27 -2.79 7.32
CA SER A 52 25.73 -2.89 7.31
C SER A 52 26.35 -1.49 7.21
N GLY A 53 27.53 -1.29 7.80
CA GLY A 53 28.22 0.01 7.71
C GLY A 53 28.48 0.46 6.27
N ARG A 54 28.74 -0.50 5.36
CA ARG A 54 28.86 -0.24 3.91
C ARG A 54 27.54 0.23 3.30
N PHE A 55 26.40 -0.35 3.72
CA PHE A 55 25.09 0.08 3.25
C PHE A 55 24.79 1.50 3.74
N SER A 56 24.96 1.76 5.04
CA SER A 56 24.73 3.09 5.62
C SER A 56 25.63 4.18 4.99
N PHE A 57 26.84 3.83 4.59
CA PHE A 57 27.74 4.75 3.88
C PHE A 57 27.36 4.96 2.41
N LYS A 58 26.81 3.95 1.74
CA LYS A 58 26.36 4.02 0.33
C LYS A 58 24.98 4.64 0.16
N ALA A 59 24.10 4.56 1.16
CA ALA A 59 22.80 5.20 1.14
C ALA A 59 23.00 6.73 1.24
N GLN A 60 23.18 7.36 0.08
CA GLN A 60 23.46 8.81 -0.02
C GLN A 60 22.21 9.67 0.25
N ASN A 61 21.01 9.08 0.17
CA ASN A 61 19.74 9.77 0.37
C ASN A 61 18.70 8.88 1.06
N GLN A 62 17.65 9.52 1.58
CA GLN A 62 16.55 8.88 2.30
C GLN A 62 15.76 7.89 1.42
N GLU A 63 15.81 8.05 0.10
CA GLU A 63 15.23 7.12 -0.88
C GLU A 63 15.96 5.78 -0.94
N ALA A 64 17.28 5.76 -0.72
CA ALA A 64 18.08 4.54 -0.70
C ALA A 64 17.92 3.72 0.59
N MET A 65 17.23 4.25 1.60
CA MET A 65 16.97 3.55 2.85
C MET A 65 15.90 2.46 2.67
N PRO A 66 16.04 1.29 3.33
CA PRO A 66 15.05 0.22 3.23
C PRO A 66 13.70 0.63 3.83
N ALA A 67 12.62 0.26 3.15
CA ALA A 67 11.25 0.51 3.53
C ALA A 67 10.42 -0.79 3.52
N ALA A 68 9.27 -0.78 4.20
CA ALA A 68 8.43 -1.97 4.32
C ALA A 68 8.03 -2.48 2.92
N GLY A 69 8.12 -3.80 2.70
CA GLY A 69 7.90 -4.43 1.41
C GLY A 69 9.15 -4.59 0.54
N ASP A 70 10.27 -3.96 0.89
CA ASP A 70 11.55 -4.16 0.22
C ASP A 70 12.07 -5.59 0.34
N TRP A 71 12.78 -6.03 -0.68
CA TRP A 71 13.56 -7.26 -0.64
C TRP A 71 15.02 -6.94 -0.42
N VAL A 72 15.65 -7.65 0.50
CA VAL A 72 17.04 -7.44 0.88
C VAL A 72 17.80 -8.75 0.87
N THR A 73 19.11 -8.65 0.65
CA THR A 73 20.02 -9.75 0.98
C THR A 73 20.59 -9.51 2.37
N LEU A 74 20.60 -10.58 3.15
CA LEU A 74 21.05 -10.64 4.51
C LEU A 74 22.33 -11.47 4.57
N GLN A 75 23.24 -11.03 5.42
CA GLN A 75 24.42 -11.79 5.82
C GLN A 75 24.34 -12.07 7.31
N GLU A 76 24.37 -13.34 7.69
CA GLU A 76 24.54 -13.73 9.09
C GLU A 76 26.01 -13.53 9.48
N LYS A 77 26.27 -12.76 10.54
CA LYS A 77 27.63 -12.49 11.05
C LYS A 77 28.00 -13.40 12.21
N SER A 78 27.00 -13.76 13.01
CA SER A 78 27.07 -14.72 14.11
C SER A 78 25.67 -15.32 14.26
N PRO A 79 25.52 -16.48 14.92
CA PRO A 79 24.20 -17.11 15.10
C PRO A 79 23.15 -16.11 15.61
N GLY A 80 22.09 -15.90 14.82
CA GLY A 80 20.99 -14.97 15.17
C GLY A 80 21.26 -13.49 14.90
N SER A 81 22.42 -13.11 14.37
CA SER A 81 22.80 -11.71 14.06
C SER A 81 22.91 -11.48 12.57
N PHE A 82 21.94 -10.74 12.02
CA PHE A 82 21.84 -10.47 10.59
C PHE A 82 22.18 -9.02 10.27
N LYS A 83 22.89 -8.82 9.16
CA LYS A 83 23.09 -7.50 8.56
C LYS A 83 22.47 -7.45 7.18
N ILE A 84 21.78 -6.34 6.90
CA ILE A 84 21.34 -5.99 5.55
C ILE A 84 22.59 -5.66 4.72
N HIS A 85 22.86 -6.52 3.76
CA HIS A 85 23.99 -6.40 2.86
C HIS A 85 23.66 -5.48 1.68
N SER A 86 22.55 -5.74 1.01
CA SER A 86 22.07 -4.92 -0.11
C SER A 86 20.55 -4.94 -0.22
N LEU A 87 20.02 -3.87 -0.80
CA LEU A 87 18.63 -3.74 -1.21
C LEU A 87 18.50 -4.24 -2.65
N LEU A 88 17.52 -5.11 -2.92
CA LEU A 88 17.20 -5.52 -4.28
C LEU A 88 16.38 -4.42 -4.98
N PRO A 89 16.52 -4.26 -6.31
CA PRO A 89 15.78 -3.26 -7.08
C PRO A 89 14.27 -3.29 -6.83
N ARG A 90 13.69 -2.13 -6.52
CA ARG A 90 12.25 -1.98 -6.30
C ARG A 90 11.50 -2.06 -7.62
N LYS A 91 10.39 -2.79 -7.64
CA LYS A 91 9.42 -2.73 -8.74
C LYS A 91 8.77 -1.34 -8.82
N ASN A 92 8.43 -0.80 -7.67
CA ASN A 92 7.81 0.50 -7.46
C ASN A 92 7.92 0.87 -5.97
N ALA A 93 7.60 2.12 -5.65
CA ALA A 93 7.63 2.65 -4.30
C ALA A 93 6.52 3.68 -4.12
N LEU A 94 5.87 3.64 -2.96
CA LEU A 94 5.06 4.74 -2.47
C LEU A 94 5.99 5.64 -1.66
N SER A 95 6.23 6.84 -2.15
CA SER A 95 7.10 7.83 -1.52
C SER A 95 6.31 9.06 -1.11
N ARG A 96 6.81 9.76 -0.10
CA ARG A 96 6.30 11.06 0.35
C ARG A 96 7.43 12.03 0.46
N ARG A 97 7.26 13.24 -0.05
CA ARG A 97 8.16 14.35 0.25
C ARG A 97 7.61 15.15 1.43
N SER A 98 8.46 15.44 2.40
CA SER A 98 8.10 16.37 3.48
C SER A 98 8.44 17.79 3.02
N PRO A 99 7.63 18.82 3.32
CA PRO A 99 8.01 20.22 3.03
C PRO A 99 9.34 20.63 3.68
N GLU A 100 9.67 20.02 4.81
CA GLU A 100 10.89 20.26 5.59
C GLU A 100 12.10 19.44 5.11
N GLU A 101 11.89 18.41 4.28
CA GLU A 101 12.95 17.54 3.78
C GLU A 101 13.11 17.76 2.27
N GLU A 102 14.31 18.12 1.80
CA GLU A 102 14.56 18.27 0.36
C GLU A 102 14.33 16.95 -0.41
N GLN A 103 14.46 15.82 0.29
CA GLN A 103 14.45 14.45 -0.25
C GLN A 103 13.12 13.74 0.03
N SER A 104 12.74 12.84 -0.87
CA SER A 104 11.55 12.00 -0.66
C SER A 104 11.88 10.81 0.24
N THR A 105 10.94 10.45 1.12
CA THR A 105 11.02 9.27 1.97
C THR A 105 10.16 8.16 1.40
N VAL A 106 10.74 6.98 1.22
CA VAL A 106 9.98 5.79 0.81
C VAL A 106 9.20 5.24 2.01
N LEU A 107 7.89 5.09 1.83
CA LEU A 107 6.98 4.59 2.87
C LEU A 107 6.78 3.09 2.77
N ALA A 108 6.60 2.61 1.54
CA ALA A 108 6.40 1.20 1.20
C ALA A 108 6.91 0.93 -0.22
N ALA A 109 7.32 -0.32 -0.49
CA ALA A 109 7.85 -0.73 -1.78
C ALA A 109 7.27 -2.07 -2.24
N ASN A 110 7.39 -2.35 -3.54
CA ASN A 110 6.91 -3.59 -4.17
C ASN A 110 5.41 -3.80 -3.94
N ILE A 111 4.64 -2.78 -4.29
CA ILE A 111 3.20 -2.65 -4.08
C ILE A 111 2.47 -3.07 -5.36
N ASP A 112 1.40 -3.85 -5.25
CA ASP A 112 0.57 -4.22 -6.37
C ASP A 112 -0.65 -3.30 -6.54
N LEU A 113 -1.23 -2.83 -5.43
CA LEU A 113 -2.36 -1.90 -5.41
C LEU A 113 -2.38 -1.06 -4.13
N VAL A 114 -2.78 0.20 -4.26
CA VAL A 114 -3.01 1.11 -3.14
C VAL A 114 -4.51 1.31 -2.90
N PHE A 115 -5.00 1.02 -1.71
CA PHE A 115 -6.35 1.36 -1.30
C PHE A 115 -6.37 2.75 -0.66
N ILE A 116 -7.09 3.67 -1.30
CA ILE A 116 -7.36 5.00 -0.75
C ILE A 116 -8.66 4.90 0.05
N VAL A 117 -8.60 5.10 1.36
CA VAL A 117 -9.75 4.95 2.26
C VAL A 117 -10.15 6.30 2.80
N LEU A 118 -11.35 6.75 2.44
CA LEU A 118 -12.02 7.91 3.01
C LEU A 118 -13.22 7.43 3.85
N SER A 119 -13.67 8.21 4.83
CA SER A 119 -14.98 7.94 5.47
C SER A 119 -16.08 8.69 4.73
N ALA A 120 -17.32 8.18 4.75
CA ALA A 120 -18.47 8.85 4.17
C ALA A 120 -18.65 10.29 4.69
N GLU A 121 -18.39 10.52 5.99
CA GLU A 121 -18.49 11.84 6.62
C GLU A 121 -17.39 12.82 6.15
N SER A 122 -16.17 12.31 5.93
CA SER A 122 -15.01 13.10 5.51
C SER A 122 -14.87 13.21 3.99
N TYR A 123 -15.70 12.50 3.23
CA TYR A 123 -15.62 12.50 1.78
C TYR A 123 -15.81 13.92 1.23
N ARG A 124 -14.87 14.32 0.38
CA ARG A 124 -14.88 15.52 -0.45
C ARG A 124 -14.15 15.15 -1.74
N GLU A 125 -14.68 15.54 -2.89
CA GLU A 125 -14.06 15.25 -4.20
C GLU A 125 -12.59 15.69 -4.24
N GLY A 126 -12.30 16.94 -3.86
CA GLY A 126 -10.92 17.43 -3.81
C GLY A 126 -10.01 16.70 -2.81
N LEU A 127 -10.56 16.04 -1.77
CA LEU A 127 -9.75 15.17 -0.91
C LEU A 127 -9.41 13.87 -1.62
N ALA A 128 -10.39 13.25 -2.29
CA ALA A 128 -10.18 12.03 -3.07
C ALA A 128 -9.18 12.25 -4.22
N GLU A 129 -9.34 13.34 -4.97
CA GLU A 129 -8.45 13.73 -6.07
C GLU A 129 -7.00 13.87 -5.60
N ARG A 130 -6.75 14.47 -4.44
CA ARG A 130 -5.38 14.61 -3.89
C ARG A 130 -4.72 13.26 -3.60
N TYR A 131 -5.47 12.31 -3.04
CA TYR A 131 -4.93 10.97 -2.80
C TYR A 131 -4.69 10.21 -4.10
N LEU A 132 -5.59 10.33 -5.08
CA LEU A 132 -5.42 9.74 -6.41
C LEU A 132 -4.17 10.32 -7.09
N ALA A 133 -4.00 11.64 -7.05
CA ALA A 133 -2.83 12.33 -7.57
C ALA A 133 -1.51 11.85 -6.96
N LEU A 134 -1.50 11.66 -5.63
CA LEU A 134 -0.32 11.15 -4.92
C LEU A 134 0.07 9.77 -5.44
N VAL A 135 -0.89 8.85 -5.54
CA VAL A 135 -0.62 7.48 -5.98
C VAL A 135 -0.21 7.44 -7.46
N ALA A 136 -0.89 8.22 -8.31
CA ALA A 136 -0.57 8.39 -9.73
C ALA A 136 0.86 8.92 -9.93
N SER A 137 1.28 9.90 -9.12
CA SER A 137 2.64 10.46 -9.17
C SER A 137 3.73 9.41 -8.87
N CYS A 138 3.39 8.36 -8.11
CA CYS A 138 4.24 7.22 -7.82
C CYS A 138 4.14 6.09 -8.87
N ASN A 139 3.36 6.28 -9.95
CA ASN A 139 3.08 5.27 -10.97
C ASN A 139 2.54 3.95 -10.37
N LEU A 140 1.68 4.08 -9.37
CA LEU A 140 1.04 2.98 -8.66
C LEU A 140 -0.44 2.89 -9.05
N ALA A 141 -0.98 1.68 -9.07
CA ALA A 141 -2.42 1.51 -9.23
C ALA A 141 -3.14 1.81 -7.91
N SER A 142 -4.28 2.49 -7.96
CA SER A 142 -5.15 2.73 -6.80
C SER A 142 -6.59 2.25 -6.95
N CYS A 143 -7.23 2.03 -5.82
CA CYS A 143 -8.67 1.83 -5.68
C CYS A 143 -9.21 2.71 -4.55
N LEU A 144 -10.23 3.51 -4.84
CA LEU A 144 -10.88 4.38 -3.86
C LEU A 144 -12.00 3.63 -3.13
N ILE A 145 -12.00 3.78 -1.80
CA ILE A 145 -12.94 3.15 -0.88
C ILE A 145 -13.56 4.24 0.00
N ILE A 146 -14.89 4.27 0.03
CA ILE A 146 -15.66 5.03 1.02
C ILE A 146 -16.09 4.07 2.13
N ASN A 147 -15.46 4.20 3.28
CA ASN A 147 -15.80 3.46 4.49
C ASN A 147 -16.86 4.22 5.33
N LYS A 148 -17.44 3.53 6.33
CA LYS A 148 -18.53 4.05 7.16
C LYS A 148 -19.75 4.50 6.35
N ALA A 149 -20.04 3.80 5.25
CA ALA A 149 -21.17 4.11 4.37
C ALA A 149 -22.53 4.02 5.09
N ASP A 150 -22.61 3.31 6.21
CA ASP A 150 -23.75 3.26 7.11
C ASP A 150 -24.10 4.59 7.78
N LEU A 151 -23.13 5.52 7.86
CA LEU A 151 -23.31 6.86 8.43
C LEU A 151 -23.64 7.92 7.38
N ALA A 152 -23.75 7.53 6.10
CA ALA A 152 -23.98 8.47 5.01
C ALA A 152 -25.46 8.88 4.94
N GLY A 153 -25.74 10.19 5.04
CA GLY A 153 -27.08 10.75 4.82
C GLY A 153 -27.37 11.21 3.38
N HIS A 154 -26.39 11.14 2.46
CA HIS A 154 -26.46 11.74 1.12
C HIS A 154 -25.84 10.87 0.01
N ASP A 155 -26.14 11.23 -1.24
CA ASP A 155 -25.76 10.57 -2.49
C ASP A 155 -24.23 10.55 -2.69
N LEU A 156 -23.60 9.45 -2.27
CA LEU A 156 -22.18 9.19 -2.53
C LEU A 156 -21.99 8.80 -4.01
N PRO A 157 -20.85 9.12 -4.65
CA PRO A 157 -20.60 8.80 -6.06
C PRO A 157 -20.76 7.30 -6.36
N HIS A 158 -21.31 6.95 -7.54
CA HIS A 158 -21.67 5.57 -7.88
C HIS A 158 -20.48 4.65 -8.20
N ASN A 159 -19.33 5.19 -8.58
CA ASN A 159 -18.21 4.40 -9.12
C ASN A 159 -17.24 3.85 -8.06
N GLU A 160 -17.44 4.22 -6.78
CA GLU A 160 -16.51 3.90 -5.69
C GLU A 160 -16.97 2.70 -4.86
N ILE A 161 -16.04 1.97 -4.26
CA ILE A 161 -16.38 0.88 -3.33
C ILE A 161 -16.85 1.48 -2.01
N LYS A 162 -18.16 1.41 -1.78
CA LYS A 162 -18.78 1.83 -0.52
C LYS A 162 -18.88 0.64 0.41
N LEU A 163 -18.30 0.73 1.61
CA LEU A 163 -18.35 -0.34 2.61
C LEU A 163 -18.51 0.22 4.02
N SER A 164 -18.79 -0.67 4.97
CA SER A 164 -18.68 -0.38 6.39
C SER A 164 -17.95 -1.52 7.08
N ALA A 165 -16.70 -1.29 7.45
CA ALA A 165 -15.90 -2.28 8.14
C ALA A 165 -16.46 -2.63 9.53
N GLN A 166 -17.23 -1.73 10.14
CA GLN A 166 -17.84 -1.95 11.45
C GLN A 166 -19.04 -2.90 11.38
N THR A 167 -19.90 -2.74 10.38
CA THR A 167 -21.10 -3.60 10.20
C THR A 167 -20.83 -4.81 9.30
N GLY A 168 -19.73 -4.79 8.55
CA GLY A 168 -19.42 -5.79 7.53
C GLY A 168 -20.09 -5.50 6.18
N PHE A 169 -20.82 -4.39 6.03
CA PHE A 169 -21.50 -4.03 4.79
C PHE A 169 -20.52 -3.95 3.62
N ASN A 170 -20.83 -4.70 2.54
CA ASN A 170 -20.11 -4.74 1.28
C ASN A 170 -18.60 -5.04 1.39
N MET A 171 -18.14 -5.66 2.49
CA MET A 171 -16.74 -6.06 2.64
C MET A 171 -16.32 -7.11 1.60
N GLN A 172 -17.28 -7.82 1.00
CA GLN A 172 -17.04 -8.78 -0.09
C GLN A 172 -16.45 -8.12 -1.34
N ALA A 173 -16.86 -6.87 -1.64
CA ALA A 173 -16.28 -6.13 -2.76
C ALA A 173 -14.77 -5.92 -2.56
N LEU A 174 -14.34 -5.56 -1.34
CA LEU A 174 -12.93 -5.42 -1.00
C LEU A 174 -12.20 -6.77 -1.02
N THR A 175 -12.74 -7.81 -0.38
CA THR A 175 -12.06 -9.12 -0.32
C THR A 175 -11.92 -9.77 -1.69
N SER A 176 -12.81 -9.50 -2.65
CA SER A 176 -12.71 -9.98 -4.02
C SER A 176 -11.48 -9.45 -4.77
N LEU A 177 -11.00 -8.25 -4.41
CA LEU A 177 -9.80 -7.63 -4.98
C LEU A 177 -8.51 -8.21 -4.40
N LEU A 178 -8.57 -8.77 -3.18
CA LEU A 178 -7.40 -9.31 -2.49
C LEU A 178 -7.02 -10.68 -3.03
N GLN A 179 -6.07 -10.68 -3.96
CA GLN A 179 -5.45 -11.91 -4.47
C GLN A 179 -4.25 -12.36 -3.62
N PRO A 180 -4.01 -13.68 -3.47
CA PRO A 180 -2.87 -14.22 -2.75
C PRO A 180 -1.52 -13.70 -3.28
N PHE A 181 -0.54 -13.54 -2.39
CA PHE A 181 0.85 -13.14 -2.66
C PHE A 181 1.03 -11.74 -3.25
N LEU A 182 -0.05 -10.99 -3.45
CA LEU A 182 0.01 -9.59 -3.87
C LEU A 182 0.04 -8.67 -2.65
N THR A 183 0.67 -7.51 -2.83
CA THR A 183 0.92 -6.54 -1.75
C THR A 183 0.03 -5.31 -1.90
N TYR A 184 -0.75 -5.04 -0.85
CA TYR A 184 -1.71 -3.93 -0.79
C TYR A 184 -1.32 -2.94 0.31
N VAL A 185 -1.46 -1.65 0.05
CA VAL A 185 -1.19 -0.58 1.04
C VAL A 185 -2.48 0.21 1.26
N PHE A 186 -2.82 0.52 2.52
CA PHE A 186 -3.93 1.42 2.84
C PHE A 186 -3.43 2.84 3.13
N ILE A 187 -4.02 3.83 2.45
CA ILE A 187 -3.74 5.26 2.64
C ILE A 187 -5.05 6.02 2.87
N GLY A 188 -4.98 7.17 3.52
CA GLY A 188 -6.18 7.97 3.83
C GLY A 188 -6.05 8.74 5.15
N PRO A 189 -6.99 9.66 5.46
CA PRO A 189 -6.94 10.47 6.67
C PRO A 189 -7.11 9.62 7.94
N SER A 190 -6.69 10.18 9.07
CA SER A 190 -6.96 9.58 10.38
C SER A 190 -8.47 9.46 10.59
N GLY A 191 -8.92 8.42 11.30
CA GLY A 191 -10.35 8.20 11.53
C GLY A 191 -11.15 7.68 10.33
N ALA A 192 -10.55 7.54 9.13
CA ALA A 192 -11.21 6.92 7.97
C ALA A 192 -11.55 5.42 8.15
N GLY A 193 -10.98 4.78 9.18
CA GLY A 193 -11.27 3.38 9.54
C GLY A 193 -10.39 2.35 8.82
N LYS A 194 -9.19 2.72 8.36
CA LYS A 194 -8.18 1.79 7.80
C LYS A 194 -7.86 0.63 8.75
N SER A 195 -7.60 0.92 10.03
CA SER A 195 -7.33 -0.10 11.04
C SER A 195 -8.51 -1.05 11.25
N THR A 196 -9.73 -0.52 11.22
CA THR A 196 -10.97 -1.33 11.30
C THR A 196 -11.08 -2.27 10.10
N ILE A 197 -10.76 -1.80 8.88
CA ILE A 197 -10.71 -2.64 7.67
C ILE A 197 -9.64 -3.73 7.82
N VAL A 198 -8.42 -3.38 8.25
CA VAL A 198 -7.33 -4.34 8.43
C VAL A 198 -7.72 -5.44 9.44
N ASN A 199 -8.31 -5.06 10.58
CA ASN A 199 -8.78 -6.03 11.57
C ASN A 199 -9.84 -6.98 11.00
N PHE A 200 -10.80 -6.43 10.24
CA PHE A 200 -11.83 -7.24 9.58
C PHE A 200 -11.19 -8.28 8.65
N LEU A 201 -10.22 -7.86 7.84
CA LEU A 201 -9.52 -8.71 6.86
C LEU A 201 -8.62 -9.77 7.51
N LEU A 202 -8.07 -9.51 8.70
CA LEU A 202 -7.24 -10.46 9.43
C LEU A 202 -8.06 -11.46 10.27
N HIS A 203 -9.39 -11.30 10.34
CA HIS A 203 -10.27 -12.05 11.25
C HIS A 203 -9.83 -12.01 12.72
N GLU A 204 -9.10 -10.96 13.10
CA GLU A 204 -8.51 -10.78 14.42
C GLU A 204 -8.58 -9.30 14.83
N GLN A 205 -8.85 -9.03 16.10
CA GLN A 205 -8.74 -7.69 16.71
C GLN A 205 -7.26 -7.35 16.94
N LYS A 206 -6.45 -7.26 15.88
CA LYS A 206 -5.00 -7.05 15.99
C LYS A 206 -4.58 -5.58 16.13
N GLN A 207 -5.42 -4.63 15.74
CA GLN A 207 -5.20 -3.20 15.92
C GLN A 207 -6.27 -2.62 16.85
N GLU A 208 -5.92 -2.17 18.05
CA GLU A 208 -6.88 -1.45 18.91
C GLU A 208 -7.28 -0.13 18.22
N THR A 209 -8.56 -0.03 17.84
CA THR A 209 -9.18 1.24 17.45
C THR A 209 -9.30 2.09 18.70
N GLY A 210 -8.43 3.09 18.84
CA GLY A 210 -8.16 3.75 20.11
C GLY A 210 -9.38 4.33 20.82
N GLU A 211 -9.65 3.80 22.02
CA GLU A 211 -9.96 4.59 23.19
C GLU A 211 -8.89 4.32 24.25
N VAL A 212 -8.53 5.37 24.98
CA VAL A 212 -7.46 5.44 25.99
C VAL A 212 -7.51 4.23 26.94
N ARG A 213 -6.44 3.45 27.01
CA ARG A 213 -6.25 2.45 28.09
C ARG A 213 -5.10 2.87 28.99
N GLU A 214 -5.45 3.66 30.01
CA GLU A 214 -4.77 3.61 31.29
C GLU A 214 -5.05 2.23 31.93
N ASN A 215 -4.00 1.64 32.51
CA ASN A 215 -4.02 0.39 33.26
C ASN A 215 -4.39 -0.89 32.50
N ASP A 216 -3.39 -1.59 31.95
CA ASP A 216 -3.18 -2.97 32.42
C ASP A 216 -1.74 -3.47 32.23
N ARG A 217 -1.19 -4.04 33.31
CA ARG A 217 0.17 -4.57 33.39
C ARG A 217 0.17 -6.04 32.97
N ARG A 218 0.32 -6.34 31.68
CA ARG A 218 0.94 -7.56 31.11
C ARG A 218 0.94 -7.46 29.59
N GLY A 219 2.12 -7.20 29.03
CA GLY A 219 2.27 -6.64 27.69
C GLY A 219 2.07 -7.60 26.53
N ARG A 220 1.55 -7.05 25.44
CA ARG A 220 2.24 -6.91 24.15
C ARG A 220 1.53 -5.83 23.34
N HIS A 221 1.92 -4.60 23.64
CA HIS A 221 1.65 -3.41 22.84
C HIS A 221 2.28 -3.59 21.46
N VAL A 222 1.49 -3.47 20.38
CA VAL A 222 2.03 -3.13 19.05
C VAL A 222 1.16 -2.03 18.44
N THR A 223 1.18 -0.86 19.07
CA THR A 223 0.68 0.37 18.47
C THR A 223 1.91 1.18 18.08
N SER A 224 2.05 1.54 16.79
CA SER A 224 3.13 2.35 16.13
C SER A 224 4.26 1.66 15.33
N CYS A 225 4.12 0.39 14.91
CA CYS A 225 5.09 -0.22 13.97
C CYS A 225 4.53 -0.26 12.53
N ARG A 226 5.29 0.24 11.53
CA ARG A 226 5.04 -0.07 10.10
C ARG A 226 5.12 -1.58 9.96
N SER A 227 4.02 -2.25 9.61
CA SER A 227 3.94 -3.71 9.69
C SER A 227 3.24 -4.30 8.48
N MET A 228 3.84 -5.35 7.91
CA MET A 228 3.23 -6.21 6.92
C MET A 228 2.46 -7.34 7.61
N PHE A 229 1.21 -7.52 7.22
CA PHE A 229 0.33 -8.59 7.68
C PHE A 229 0.00 -9.53 6.53
N VAL A 230 -0.15 -10.82 6.84
CA VAL A 230 -0.61 -11.84 5.89
C VAL A 230 -2.08 -12.14 6.19
N CYS A 231 -2.96 -11.91 5.23
CA CYS A 231 -4.36 -12.28 5.33
C CYS A 231 -4.56 -13.80 5.22
N PRO A 232 -5.70 -14.33 5.69
CA PRO A 232 -6.02 -15.76 5.57
C PRO A 232 -6.03 -16.30 4.13
N ASN A 233 -6.37 -15.46 3.16
CA ASN A 233 -6.30 -15.78 1.73
C ASN A 233 -4.87 -15.69 1.15
N GLY A 234 -3.86 -15.32 1.95
CA GLY A 234 -2.47 -15.15 1.52
C GLY A 234 -2.14 -13.79 0.90
N SER A 235 -3.06 -12.81 0.87
CA SER A 235 -2.72 -11.45 0.45
C SER A 235 -1.89 -10.73 1.52
N LEU A 236 -1.05 -9.79 1.11
CA LEU A 236 -0.13 -9.07 2.01
C LEU A 236 -0.62 -7.64 2.18
N LEU A 237 -0.85 -7.22 3.42
CA LEU A 237 -1.28 -5.86 3.76
C LEU A 237 -0.14 -5.10 4.42
N LEU A 238 0.15 -3.91 3.93
CA LEU A 238 1.08 -2.99 4.55
C LEU A 238 0.28 -1.89 5.24
N ASP A 239 0.33 -1.85 6.56
CA ASP A 239 -0.12 -0.70 7.33
C ASP A 239 1.07 0.17 7.70
N THR A 240 1.10 1.37 7.14
CA THR A 240 2.12 2.37 7.41
C THR A 240 1.51 3.47 8.29
N PRO A 241 1.67 3.40 9.64
CA PRO A 241 1.14 4.40 10.58
C PRO A 241 1.72 5.82 10.39
N GLY A 242 2.53 6.06 9.36
CA GLY A 242 3.12 7.36 8.99
C GLY A 242 2.47 8.09 7.82
N ILE A 243 1.39 7.55 7.22
CA ILE A 243 0.58 8.30 6.23
C ILE A 243 -0.39 9.29 6.94
N ARG A 244 -0.23 9.47 8.26
CA ARG A 244 -0.96 10.45 9.07
C ARG A 244 -0.67 11.88 8.56
N GLU A 245 -1.59 12.35 7.71
CA GLU A 245 -2.01 13.73 7.37
C GLU A 245 -0.97 14.82 7.05
N THR A 246 0.24 14.82 7.59
CA THR A 246 1.13 15.99 7.61
C THR A 246 1.97 16.21 6.34
N GLY A 247 1.58 15.65 5.19
CA GLY A 247 2.31 15.91 3.95
C GLY A 247 1.55 15.69 2.64
N ILE A 248 0.38 15.06 2.68
CA ILE A 248 -0.46 14.86 1.49
C ILE A 248 -1.16 16.17 1.09
N ALA A 249 -1.29 17.10 2.05
CA ALA A 249 -1.77 18.46 1.81
C ALA A 249 -0.78 19.35 1.06
N ALA A 250 0.51 18.98 0.95
CA ALA A 250 1.55 19.90 0.46
C ALA A 250 1.96 19.70 -1.01
N GLU A 251 1.68 18.55 -1.64
CA GLU A 251 2.23 18.23 -2.98
C GLU A 251 1.22 17.84 -4.06
N CYS A 252 -0.07 18.07 -3.82
CA CYS A 252 -0.97 18.30 -4.94
C CYS A 252 -1.51 19.71 -4.75
N PRO A 253 -1.10 20.70 -5.56
CA PRO A 253 -1.60 22.04 -5.38
C PRO A 253 -3.11 21.97 -5.54
N GLU A 254 -3.86 22.26 -4.48
CA GLU A 254 -5.28 22.58 -4.55
C GLU A 254 -5.55 23.58 -5.69
N ASP A 255 -4.53 24.37 -6.03
CA ASP A 255 -4.51 25.29 -7.15
C ASP A 255 -4.60 24.64 -8.54
N VAL A 256 -4.01 23.46 -8.83
CA VAL A 256 -3.96 22.97 -10.23
C VAL A 256 -5.31 22.46 -10.72
N PHE A 257 -5.99 21.61 -9.94
CA PHE A 257 -7.33 21.12 -10.31
C PHE A 257 -8.35 22.24 -10.28
N LYS A 258 -8.30 23.11 -9.26
CA LYS A 258 -9.17 24.28 -9.19
C LYS A 258 -8.92 25.24 -10.34
N LYS A 259 -7.66 25.47 -10.72
CA LYS A 259 -7.28 26.30 -11.88
C LYS A 259 -7.73 25.68 -13.19
N ILE A 260 -7.53 24.38 -13.39
CA ILE A 260 -8.01 23.68 -14.58
C ILE A 260 -9.54 23.65 -14.62
N SER A 261 -10.24 23.51 -13.50
CA SER A 261 -11.70 23.60 -13.39
C SER A 261 -12.25 25.01 -13.69
N ILE A 262 -11.58 26.06 -13.21
CA ILE A 262 -11.91 27.46 -13.57
C ILE A 262 -11.67 27.72 -15.06
N LEU A 263 -10.57 27.19 -15.61
CA LEU A 263 -10.24 27.28 -17.02
C LEU A 263 -11.21 26.45 -17.89
N SER A 264 -11.61 25.26 -17.45
CA SER A 264 -12.54 24.40 -18.19
C SER A 264 -13.93 25.02 -18.31
N GLY A 265 -14.36 25.80 -17.31
CA GLY A 265 -15.58 26.62 -17.39
C GLY A 265 -15.57 27.68 -18.49
N ARG A 266 -14.39 27.99 -19.07
CA ARG A 266 -14.21 28.90 -20.21
C ARG A 266 -13.97 28.17 -21.53
N CYS A 267 -13.96 26.84 -21.53
CA CYS A 267 -13.84 26.08 -22.77
C CYS A 267 -15.08 26.30 -23.66
N ARG A 268 -14.85 26.29 -24.97
CA ARG A 268 -15.92 26.39 -25.97
C ARG A 268 -16.97 25.28 -25.84
N PHE A 269 -16.56 24.09 -25.42
CA PHE A 269 -17.41 22.90 -25.27
C PHE A 269 -17.52 22.50 -23.80
N ARG A 270 -18.72 22.07 -23.37
CA ARG A 270 -19.00 21.66 -21.99
C ARG A 270 -18.39 20.30 -21.62
N ASP A 271 -18.14 19.46 -22.62
CA ASP A 271 -17.59 18.10 -22.55
C ASP A 271 -16.14 18.03 -23.06
N CYS A 272 -15.43 19.16 -23.02
CA CYS A 272 -14.04 19.26 -23.45
C CYS A 272 -13.13 18.32 -22.64
N THR A 273 -12.45 17.40 -23.30
CA THR A 273 -11.45 16.49 -22.70
C THR A 273 -10.06 17.15 -22.57
N HIS A 274 -9.95 18.38 -23.07
CA HIS A 274 -8.74 19.20 -23.09
C HIS A 274 -7.60 18.66 -23.98
N GLU A 275 -7.85 17.63 -24.80
CA GLU A 275 -6.83 16.93 -25.58
C GLU A 275 -6.57 17.51 -26.95
N ASN A 276 -7.61 17.73 -27.76
CA ASN A 276 -7.49 18.10 -29.19
C ASN A 276 -8.58 19.09 -29.64
N GLU A 277 -9.41 19.55 -28.71
CA GLU A 277 -10.56 20.39 -29.02
C GLU A 277 -10.14 21.83 -29.37
N PRO A 278 -10.72 22.42 -30.42
CA PRO A 278 -10.50 23.82 -30.76
C PRO A 278 -11.22 24.74 -29.77
N GLY A 279 -10.54 25.77 -29.26
CA GLY A 279 -11.09 26.69 -28.25
C GLY A 279 -11.06 26.12 -26.83
N CYS A 280 -10.07 25.28 -26.52
CA CYS A 280 -9.81 24.78 -25.19
C CYS A 280 -9.02 25.82 -24.37
N ALA A 281 -9.70 26.50 -23.44
CA ALA A 281 -9.09 27.46 -22.52
C ALA A 281 -7.94 26.87 -21.67
N VAL A 282 -7.93 25.55 -21.39
CA VAL A 282 -6.83 24.87 -20.69
C VAL A 282 -5.56 24.81 -21.56
N LYS A 283 -5.70 24.62 -22.88
CA LYS A 283 -4.56 24.66 -23.82
C LYS A 283 -4.07 26.07 -24.06
N GLU A 284 -4.98 27.03 -24.16
CA GLU A 284 -4.61 28.45 -24.26
C GLU A 284 -3.79 28.87 -23.03
N ALA A 285 -4.16 28.41 -21.83
CA ALA A 285 -3.39 28.62 -20.61
C ALA A 285 -2.01 27.94 -20.62
N LEU A 286 -1.84 26.79 -21.30
CA LEU A 286 -0.53 26.17 -21.52
C LEU A 286 0.35 26.99 -22.46
N GLU A 287 -0.22 27.51 -23.55
CA GLU A 287 0.49 28.34 -24.52
C GLU A 287 0.93 29.67 -23.89
N GLN A 288 0.09 30.25 -23.03
CA GLN A 288 0.39 31.48 -22.29
C GLN A 288 1.28 31.28 -21.06
N LYS A 289 1.74 30.05 -20.80
CA LYS A 289 2.52 29.65 -19.61
C LYS A 289 1.83 29.96 -18.27
N GLU A 290 0.52 30.18 -18.28
CA GLU A 290 -0.27 30.27 -17.07
C GLU A 290 -0.42 28.90 -16.41
N LEU A 291 -0.44 27.82 -17.18
CA LEU A 291 -0.39 26.45 -16.73
C LEU A 291 0.91 25.79 -17.24
N SER A 292 1.62 25.03 -16.41
CA SER A 292 2.79 24.29 -16.86
C SER A 292 2.42 22.93 -17.46
N TRP A 293 3.24 22.46 -18.40
CA TRP A 293 3.10 21.11 -18.97
C TRP A 293 3.14 20.00 -17.91
N ARG A 294 3.88 20.21 -16.81
CA ARG A 294 3.94 19.25 -15.70
C ARG A 294 2.60 19.15 -14.97
N GLU A 295 1.96 20.27 -14.70
CA GLU A 295 0.66 20.34 -14.02
C GLU A 295 -0.46 19.74 -14.88
N TYR A 296 -0.48 20.07 -16.17
CA TYR A 296 -1.44 19.49 -17.13
C TYR A 296 -1.26 17.98 -17.31
N ASN A 297 -0.02 17.50 -17.43
CA ASN A 297 0.24 16.07 -17.53
C ASN A 297 -0.14 15.31 -16.25
N ASN A 298 0.01 15.94 -15.09
CA ASN A 298 -0.49 15.37 -13.83
C ASN A 298 -2.02 15.29 -13.83
N TYR A 299 -2.70 16.39 -14.16
CA TYR A 299 -4.17 16.43 -14.27
C TYR A 299 -4.72 15.38 -15.25
N ARG A 300 -4.09 15.24 -16.42
CA ARG A 300 -4.49 14.24 -17.42
C ARG A 300 -4.34 12.82 -16.91
N LYS A 301 -3.19 12.47 -16.32
CA LYS A 301 -2.98 11.14 -15.74
C LYS A 301 -4.02 10.80 -14.69
N ILE A 302 -4.39 11.77 -13.86
CA ILE A 302 -5.40 11.60 -12.81
C ILE A 302 -6.80 11.47 -13.40
N SER A 303 -7.14 12.26 -14.43
CA SER A 303 -8.44 12.21 -15.11
C SER A 303 -8.61 10.90 -15.88
N ASP A 304 -7.54 10.42 -16.52
CA ASP A 304 -7.50 9.11 -17.15
C ASP A 304 -7.69 8.00 -16.11
N GLU A 305 -7.01 8.09 -14.96
CA GLU A 305 -7.16 7.13 -13.85
C GLU A 305 -8.51 7.22 -13.12
N ALA A 306 -9.16 8.37 -13.07
CA ALA A 306 -10.54 8.49 -12.60
C ALA A 306 -11.50 7.68 -13.51
N GLY A 307 -11.20 7.59 -14.81
CA GLY A 307 -11.83 6.65 -15.75
C GLY A 307 -11.38 5.18 -15.60
N TRP A 308 -10.27 4.89 -14.91
CA TRP A 308 -9.68 3.54 -14.75
C TRP A 308 -10.37 2.63 -13.74
N GLN A 309 -11.32 3.11 -12.94
CA GLN A 309 -11.92 2.32 -11.85
C GLN A 309 -12.54 0.99 -12.35
N ASN A 310 -13.01 0.94 -13.61
CA ASN A 310 -13.50 -0.29 -14.25
C ASN A 310 -12.41 -1.28 -14.71
N ASN A 311 -11.13 -0.90 -14.73
CA ASN A 311 -9.99 -1.72 -15.18
C ASN A 311 -9.10 -2.25 -14.06
N VAL A 312 -9.25 -1.77 -12.82
CA VAL A 312 -8.47 -2.26 -11.66
C VAL A 312 -8.65 -3.77 -11.48
N GLN A 313 -9.89 -4.26 -11.59
CA GLN A 313 -10.18 -5.68 -11.51
C GLN A 313 -9.55 -6.45 -12.69
N LYS A 314 -9.60 -5.95 -13.93
CA LYS A 314 -8.94 -6.58 -15.09
C LYS A 314 -7.41 -6.60 -14.97
N GLN A 315 -6.80 -5.58 -14.35
CA GLN A 315 -5.35 -5.54 -14.15
C GLN A 315 -4.90 -6.44 -13.01
N ILE A 316 -5.61 -6.45 -11.87
CA ILE A 316 -5.37 -7.40 -10.78
C ILE A 316 -5.61 -8.82 -11.29
N LEU A 317 -6.68 -9.05 -12.05
CA LEU A 317 -6.97 -10.33 -12.68
C LEU A 317 -5.87 -10.72 -13.66
N SER A 318 -5.44 -9.85 -14.59
CA SER A 318 -4.34 -10.17 -15.53
C SER A 318 -3.01 -10.46 -14.84
N ARG A 319 -2.71 -9.77 -13.73
CA ARG A 319 -1.53 -10.03 -12.89
C ARG A 319 -1.69 -11.35 -12.14
N SER A 320 -2.88 -11.62 -11.59
CA SER A 320 -3.21 -12.86 -10.90
C SER A 320 -3.35 -14.05 -11.84
N GLU A 321 -3.72 -13.86 -13.10
CA GLU A 321 -3.85 -14.91 -14.12
C GLU A 321 -2.45 -15.40 -14.49
N LYS A 322 -1.49 -14.48 -14.68
CA LYS A 322 -0.07 -14.82 -14.76
C LYS A 322 0.39 -15.65 -13.55
N THR A 323 -0.13 -15.36 -12.35
CA THR A 323 0.15 -16.11 -11.11
C THR A 323 -0.62 -17.44 -10.99
N LYS A 324 -1.89 -17.51 -11.45
CA LYS A 324 -2.84 -18.62 -11.29
C LYS A 324 -2.52 -19.81 -12.19
N TRP A 325 -1.87 -19.59 -13.34
CA TRP A 325 -1.57 -20.68 -14.26
C TRP A 325 -0.60 -21.73 -13.72
N ARG A 326 0.00 -21.57 -12.52
CA ARG A 326 1.10 -22.47 -12.13
C ARG A 326 1.15 -23.02 -10.71
N GLN A 327 0.31 -22.62 -9.75
CA GLN A 327 0.26 -23.33 -8.46
C GLN A 327 -0.91 -22.84 -7.60
N ILE A 328 -1.73 -23.77 -7.12
CA ILE A 328 -1.95 -24.05 -5.68
C ILE A 328 -2.93 -25.24 -5.58
N LYS A 329 -2.42 -26.38 -5.09
CA LYS A 329 -3.21 -27.28 -4.24
C LYS A 329 -3.03 -26.77 -2.81
N ASP A 330 -4.15 -26.50 -2.16
CA ASP A 330 -4.34 -25.99 -0.80
C ASP A 330 -3.35 -26.57 0.25
N PRO A 331 -2.46 -25.76 0.87
CA PRO A 331 -1.59 -26.19 1.95
C PRO A 331 -2.19 -26.00 3.36
N PHE A 332 -3.37 -25.40 3.53
CA PHE A 332 -3.83 -24.91 4.84
C PHE A 332 -4.57 -25.94 5.72
N ARG A 333 -4.57 -27.24 5.38
CA ARG A 333 -5.35 -28.26 6.12
C ARG A 333 -4.58 -29.12 7.14
N LYS A 334 -3.34 -28.81 7.53
CA LYS A 334 -2.58 -29.63 8.50
C LYS A 334 -1.93 -28.84 9.65
N THR A 335 -2.76 -28.20 10.46
CA THR A 335 -2.38 -27.78 11.83
C THR A 335 -3.56 -27.92 12.80
N ARG A 336 -4.20 -29.09 12.83
CA ARG A 336 -5.03 -29.53 13.97
C ARG A 336 -4.93 -31.05 14.14
N SER A 337 -3.85 -31.52 14.74
CA SER A 337 -3.82 -32.77 15.51
C SER A 337 -2.46 -32.94 16.18
N LYS A 338 -2.39 -32.75 17.49
CA LYS A 338 -1.68 -33.62 18.47
C LYS A 338 -1.70 -32.94 19.84
N GLY A 339 -2.25 -33.65 20.83
CA GLY A 339 -2.23 -33.23 22.23
C GLY A 339 -3.41 -33.75 23.06
N ARG A 340 -3.74 -35.04 22.96
CA ARG A 340 -4.42 -35.77 24.05
C ARG A 340 -3.34 -36.64 24.70
N PRO A 341 -3.12 -36.55 26.01
CA PRO A 341 -2.50 -37.64 26.76
C PRO A 341 -3.63 -38.52 27.35
N ASP A 342 -3.78 -39.73 26.81
CA ASP A 342 -4.03 -40.92 27.65
C ASP A 342 -2.65 -41.22 28.32
N ASP A 343 -2.47 -41.75 29.53
CA ASP A 343 -3.18 -42.68 30.40
C ASP A 343 -2.43 -42.57 31.76
N THR A 344 -3.01 -42.68 32.96
CA THR A 344 -3.14 -43.90 33.79
C THR A 344 -3.73 -43.41 35.14
N GLY A 345 -4.65 -44.05 35.86
CA GLY A 345 -4.80 -45.49 36.06
C GLY A 345 -3.94 -45.97 37.23
N GLU A 346 -4.24 -45.52 38.46
CA GLU A 346 -4.18 -46.27 39.74
C GLU A 346 -4.80 -45.46 40.89
#